data_AF-A0A6N6L769-F1
#
_entry.id   AF-A0A6N6L769-F1
#
_cell.length_a   1.000
_cell.length_b   1.000
_cell.length_c   1.000
_cell.angle_alpha   90.00
_cell.angle_beta   90.00
_cell.angle_gamma   90.00
#
_symmetry.space_group_name_H-M   'P 1'
#
loop_
_entity.id
_entity.type
_entity.pdbx_description
1 polymer ?
#
loop_
_entity_poly.entity_id
_entity_poly.type
_entity_poly.pdbx_seq_one_letter_code
_entity_poly.pdbx_strand_id
1 'polypeptide(L)' 'MDQDKRGIDKAVEAAGSQQALADALGVSQQRVSQWVVRGYVSPRRAQEIEIQYGVPRRELVNPMLLDLLEQGE' A
#
# COMPACT_ATOMS: atom_id res chain seq x y z
N MET A 1 19.24 6.06 9.00
CA MET A 1 18.16 5.62 9.92
C MET A 1 17.07 5.10 9.01
N ASP A 2 17.27 3.90 8.50
CA ASP A 2 16.38 3.29 7.51
C ASP A 2 15.32 2.53 8.31
N GLN A 3 14.40 3.29 8.91
CA GLN A 3 13.25 2.76 9.62
C GLN A 3 12.27 2.18 8.60
N ASP A 4 11.82 0.95 8.87
CA ASP A 4 10.81 0.17 8.15
C ASP A 4 9.86 1.01 7.28
N LYS A 5 10.23 1.23 6.01
CA LYS A 5 9.34 1.84 5.04
C LYS A 5 8.20 0.87 4.77
N ARG A 6 6.99 1.26 5.18
CA ARG A 6 5.76 0.48 4.96
C ARG A 6 5.52 0.35 3.46
N GLY A 7 4.84 -0.71 3.02
CA GLY A 7 4.64 -0.96 1.59
C GLY A 7 3.97 0.22 0.87
N ILE A 8 3.08 0.96 1.56
CA ILE A 8 2.45 2.14 0.97
C ILE A 8 3.43 3.29 0.72
N ASP A 9 4.45 3.47 1.58
CA ASP A 9 5.49 4.47 1.38
C ASP A 9 6.33 4.10 0.14
N LYS A 10 6.69 2.82 -0.02
CA LYS A 10 7.37 2.30 -1.22
C LYS A 10 6.56 2.53 -2.50
N ALA A 11 5.24 2.32 -2.43
CA ALA A 11 4.34 2.54 -3.57
C ALA A 11 4.27 4.02 -3.97
N VAL A 12 4.24 4.92 -2.98
CA VAL A 12 4.27 6.38 -3.22
C VAL A 12 5.59 6.81 -3.85
N GLU A 13 6.71 6.24 -3.40
CA GLU A 13 8.03 6.50 -3.99
C GLU A 13 8.13 5.98 -5.43
N ALA A 14 7.63 4.77 -5.70
CA ALA A 14 7.60 4.20 -7.05
C ALA A 14 6.72 5.01 -8.02
N ALA A 15 5.61 5.57 -7.52
CA ALA A 15 4.76 6.48 -8.28
C ALA A 15 5.35 7.90 -8.42
N GLY A 16 6.34 8.25 -7.60
CA GLY A 16 6.99 9.56 -7.55
C GLY A 16 6.28 10.59 -6.64
N SER A 17 4.98 10.44 -6.37
CA SER A 17 4.28 11.26 -5.37
C SER A 17 2.94 10.64 -4.97
N GLN A 18 2.37 11.11 -3.85
CA GLN A 18 1.02 10.69 -3.42
C GLN A 18 -0.06 11.07 -4.45
N GLN A 19 0.13 12.20 -5.15
CA GLN A 19 -0.80 12.65 -6.19
C GLN A 19 -0.70 11.72 -7.40
N ALA A 20 0.50 11.44 -7.90
CA ALA A 20 0.71 10.53 -9.03
C ALA A 20 0.15 9.11 -8.76
N LEU A 21 0.33 8.59 -7.53
CA LEU A 21 -0.29 7.32 -7.13
C LEU A 21 -1.82 7.39 -7.14
N ALA A 22 -2.39 8.53 -6.73
CA ALA A 22 -3.82 8.74 -6.73
C ALA A 22 -4.40 8.78 -8.15
N ASP A 23 -3.75 9.52 -9.05
CA ASP A 23 -4.11 9.61 -10.47
C ASP A 23 -4.06 8.24 -11.15
N ALA A 24 -3.00 7.46 -10.92
CA ALA A 24 -2.85 6.13 -11.50
C ALA A 24 -3.89 5.10 -11.00
N LEU A 25 -4.36 5.25 -9.75
CA LEU A 25 -5.35 4.37 -9.14
C LEU A 25 -6.80 4.89 -9.26
N GLY A 26 -6.99 6.06 -9.88
CA GLY A 26 -8.29 6.71 -10.02
C GLY A 26 -8.93 7.06 -8.68
N VAL A 27 -8.14 7.52 -7.70
CA VAL A 27 -8.62 7.95 -6.38
C VAL A 27 -8.16 9.38 -6.07
N SER A 28 -8.69 9.96 -4.99
CA SER A 28 -8.21 11.25 -4.50
C SER A 28 -6.90 11.11 -3.73
N GLN A 29 -6.03 12.13 -3.80
CA GLN A 29 -4.79 12.17 -3.01
C GLN A 29 -5.05 12.10 -1.50
N GLN A 30 -6.17 12.65 -1.02
CA GLN A 30 -6.58 12.49 0.39
C GLN A 30 -6.76 11.03 0.79
N ARG A 31 -7.21 10.16 -0.13
CA ARG A 31 -7.35 8.73 0.14
C ARG A 31 -5.99 8.05 0.24
N VAL A 32 -5.04 8.45 -0.61
CA VAL A 32 -3.65 7.99 -0.53
C VAL A 32 -3.00 8.45 0.78
N SER A 33 -3.18 9.71 1.16
CA SER A 33 -2.69 10.24 2.44
C SER A 33 -3.24 9.43 3.64
N GLN A 34 -4.52 9.07 3.63
CA GLN A 34 -5.09 8.19 4.65
C GLN A 34 -4.42 6.80 4.69
N TRP A 35 -4.07 6.23 3.54
CA TRP A 35 -3.34 4.96 3.50
C TRP A 35 -1.93 5.09 4.04
N VAL A 36 -1.23 6.18 3.73
CA VAL A 36 0.11 6.48 4.26
C VAL A 36 0.07 6.66 5.78
N VAL A 37 -0.92 7.37 6.31
CA VAL A 37 -1.09 7.52 7.77
C VAL A 37 -1.38 6.16 8.43
N ARG A 38 -2.28 5.36 7.84
CA ARG A 38 -2.64 4.02 8.36
C ARG A 38 -1.53 2.98 8.19
N GLY A 39 -0.70 3.13 7.16
CA GLY A 39 0.36 2.18 6.79
C GLY A 39 -0.08 1.02 5.90
N TYR A 40 -1.35 0.94 5.49
CA TYR A 40 -1.88 -0.15 4.68
C TYR A 40 -3.07 0.27 3.81
N VAL A 41 -3.37 -0.55 2.81
CA VAL A 41 -4.49 -0.44 1.87
C VAL A 41 -5.40 -1.67 1.93
N SER A 42 -6.54 -1.61 1.25
CA SER A 42 -7.40 -2.79 1.10
C SER A 42 -6.76 -3.83 0.16
N PRO A 43 -7.07 -5.14 0.30
CA PRO A 43 -6.47 -6.20 -0.53
C PRO A 43 -6.58 -5.97 -2.03
N ARG A 44 -7.73 -5.45 -2.50
CA ARG A 44 -7.93 -5.09 -3.90
C ARG A 44 -6.94 -4.02 -4.37
N ARG A 45 -6.71 -2.99 -3.55
CA ARG A 45 -5.74 -1.91 -3.86
C ARG A 45 -4.30 -2.41 -3.76
N ALA A 46 -4.02 -3.31 -2.83
CA ALA A 46 -2.70 -3.95 -2.74
C ALA A 46 -2.37 -4.72 -4.02
N GLN A 47 -3.33 -5.44 -4.60
CA GLN A 47 -3.15 -6.12 -5.87
C GLN A 47 -2.92 -5.15 -7.03
N GLU A 48 -3.68 -4.05 -7.12
CA GLU A 48 -3.47 -3.03 -8.17
C GLU A 48 -2.08 -2.39 -8.06
N ILE A 49 -1.65 -2.07 -6.84
CA ILE A 49 -0.33 -1.49 -6.57
C ILE A 49 0.79 -2.49 -6.88
N GLU A 50 0.62 -3.77 -6.54
CA GLU A 50 1.59 -4.83 -6.86
C GLU A 50 1.79 -4.95 -8.38
N ILE A 51 0.70 -4.94 -9.15
CA ILE A 51 0.74 -5.04 -10.62
C ILE A 51 1.40 -3.81 -11.25
N GLN A 52 1.09 -2.60 -10.77
CA GLN A 52 1.60 -1.36 -11.37
C GLN A 52 3.01 -0.98 -10.91
N TYR A 53 3.35 -1.21 -9.65
CA TYR A 53 4.57 -0.68 -9.01
C TYR A 53 5.50 -1.78 -8.47
N GLY A 54 5.12 -3.06 -8.54
CA GLY A 54 5.95 -4.16 -8.09
C GLY A 54 6.11 -4.27 -6.57
N VAL A 55 5.32 -3.54 -5.79
CA VAL A 55 5.37 -3.60 -4.32
C VAL A 55 4.58 -4.82 -3.85
N PRO A 56 5.19 -5.76 -3.10
CA PRO A 56 4.51 -6.97 -2.63
C PRO A 56 3.24 -6.67 -1.83
N ARG A 57 2.12 -7.30 -2.18
CA ARG A 57 0.83 -7.10 -1.50
C ARG A 57 0.88 -7.38 0.00
N ARG A 58 1.76 -8.28 0.45
CA ARG A 58 1.96 -8.61 1.87
C ARG A 58 2.47 -7.42 2.68
N GLU A 59 3.20 -6.49 2.04
CA GLU A 59 3.68 -5.25 2.67
C GLU A 59 2.67 -4.11 2.62
N LEU A 60 1.59 -4.29 1.84
CA LEU A 60 0.58 -3.28 1.55
C LEU A 60 -0.73 -3.49 2.32
N VAL A 61 -1.03 -4.71 2.77
CA VAL A 61 -2.27 -5.03 3.49
C VAL A 61 -2.14 -4.85 5.00
N ASN A 62 -3.28 -4.81 5.70
CA ASN A 62 -3.30 -4.73 7.15
C ASN A 62 -2.57 -5.94 7.76
N PRO A 63 -1.56 -5.75 8.63
CA PRO A 63 -0.83 -6.85 9.25
C PRO A 63 -1.74 -7.78 10.09
N MET A 64 -2.78 -7.27 10.74
CA MET A 64 -3.74 -8.12 11.47
C MET A 64 -4.56 -9.00 10.53
N LEU A 65 -4.83 -8.54 9.31
CA LEU A 65 -5.51 -9.35 8.30
C LEU A 65 -4.58 -10.45 7.77
N LEU A 66 -3.29 -10.16 7.63
CA LEU A 66 -2.29 -11.13 7.22
C LEU A 66 -2.13 -12.22 8.29
N ASP A 67 -1.95 -11.82 9.55
CA ASP A 67 -1.87 -12.73 10.71
C ASP A 67 -3.10 -13.65 10.80
N LEU A 68 -4.31 -13.12 10.62
CA LEU A 68 -5.54 -13.93 10.61
C LEU A 68 -5.57 -14.98 9.49
N LEU A 69 -5.00 -14.69 8.32
CA LEU A 69 -4.93 -15.63 7.20
C LEU A 69 -3.85 -16.69 7.42
N GLU A 70 -2.76 -16.34 8.10
CA GLU A 70 -1.63 -17.25 8.38
C GLU A 70 -1.92 -18.21 9.55
N GLN A 71 -2.82 -17.87 10.46
CA GLN A 71 -3.24 -18.75 11.57
C GLN A 71 -4.31 -19.78 11.19
N GLY A 72 -4.71 -19.83 9.91
CA GLY A 72 -5.77 -20.72 9.41
C GLY A 72 -5.30 -22.03 8.77
N GLU A 73 -4.02 -22.41 8.91
CA GLU A 73 -3.44 -23.67 8.39
C GLU A 73 -3.17 -24.72 9.49
#